data_AF-A0A9N7RG91-F1
#
_entry.id   AF-A0A9N7RG91-F1
#
_cell.length_a   1.000
_cell.length_b   1.000
_cell.length_c   1.000
_cell.angle_alpha   90.00
_cell.angle_beta   90.00
_cell.angle_gamma   90.00
#
_symmetry.space_group_name_H-M   'P 1'
#
loop_
_entity.id
_entity.type
_entity.pdbx_description
1 polymer ?
#
loop_
_entity_poly.entity_id
_entity_poly.type
_entity_poly.pdbx_seq_one_letter_code
_entity_poly.pdbx_strand_id
1 'polypeptide(L)'
;MKSFFRSAIYTKLSFPIRPLNPNPHRAAPLALLLRPSAGGLSTLSSMASDGSGSNAPPSPTAAALEKQFEVFRHQLDGSGGLRELLRGVASEIESVTRIIQSSLLLIHQSRPVPEVLEKAKGRIGELRELYSKLAGIIQEYPGQYYRYHGDWRTETQTVVSLLAFMHYLETENLLLHAEAEEKLGCKFYLPRKIL
;
A
#
# COMPACT_ATOMS: atom_id res chain seq x y z
N MET A 1 4.43 55.03 7.82
CA MET A 1 5.64 55.03 8.66
C MET A 1 5.43 54.12 9.87
N LYS A 2 6.41 53.24 10.11
CA LYS A 2 6.68 52.44 11.33
C LYS A 2 5.87 51.16 11.58
N SER A 3 6.43 50.10 10.97
CA SER A 3 6.47 48.70 11.40
C SER A 3 6.98 48.53 12.84
N PHE A 4 6.51 47.49 13.56
CA PHE A 4 7.29 46.32 14.00
C PHE A 4 6.58 45.61 15.17
N PHE A 5 6.11 44.38 14.96
CA PHE A 5 6.26 43.32 15.94
C PHE A 5 6.55 42.01 15.21
N ARG A 6 7.77 41.51 15.44
CA ARG A 6 8.24 40.19 15.04
C ARG A 6 7.75 39.19 16.07
N SER A 7 7.18 38.07 15.64
CA SER A 7 7.24 36.83 16.40
C SER A 7 7.52 35.68 15.44
N ALA A 8 8.72 35.14 15.56
CA ALA A 8 9.17 33.95 14.88
C ALA A 8 9.00 32.79 15.87
N ILE A 9 8.12 31.84 15.55
CA ILE A 9 8.18 30.50 16.13
C ILE A 9 8.36 29.52 14.98
N TYR A 10 9.62 29.12 14.84
CA TYR A 10 10.08 27.99 14.06
C TYR A 10 9.60 26.72 14.76
N THR A 11 8.81 25.88 14.10
CA THR A 11 8.69 24.46 14.51
C THR A 11 8.71 23.60 13.25
N LYS A 12 9.91 23.15 12.86
CA LYS A 12 10.08 22.05 11.90
C LYS A 12 9.81 20.75 12.66
N LEU A 13 8.62 20.19 12.50
CA LEU A 13 8.35 18.79 12.84
C LEU A 13 8.95 17.91 11.74
N SER A 14 10.25 17.63 11.85
CA SER A 14 10.90 16.56 11.09
C SER A 14 10.61 15.23 11.79
N PHE A 15 9.76 14.40 11.20
CA PHE A 15 9.56 13.02 11.62
C PHE A 15 10.78 12.18 11.22
N PRO A 16 11.49 11.51 12.14
CA PRO A 16 12.49 10.54 11.77
C PRO A 16 11.82 9.21 11.42
N ILE A 17 11.86 8.82 10.15
CA ILE A 17 11.60 7.43 9.74
C ILE A 17 12.74 6.59 10.32
N ARG A 18 12.42 5.77 11.32
CA ARG A 18 13.31 4.78 11.92
C ARG A 18 13.20 3.47 11.11
N PRO A 19 14.21 3.02 10.37
CA PRO A 19 14.22 1.67 9.85
C PRO A 19 14.62 0.71 10.99
N LEU A 20 13.68 -0.12 11.44
CA LEU A 20 13.99 -1.28 12.27
C LEU A 20 14.46 -2.41 11.34
N ASN A 21 15.77 -2.49 11.14
CA ASN A 21 16.44 -3.66 10.58
C ASN A 21 16.72 -4.65 11.73
N PRO A 22 16.17 -5.88 11.72
CA PRO A 22 16.53 -6.91 12.68
C PRO A 22 17.52 -7.87 12.02
N ASN A 23 18.82 -7.59 12.11
CA ASN A 23 19.81 -8.66 11.91
C ASN A 23 20.99 -8.45 12.87
N PRO A 24 21.15 -9.30 13.89
CA PRO A 24 22.09 -9.06 14.98
C PRO A 24 23.38 -9.85 14.78
N HIS A 25 24.13 -9.65 13.70
CA HIS A 25 25.51 -10.13 13.68
C HIS A 25 26.47 -9.16 12.99
N ARG A 26 27.42 -8.72 13.82
CA ARG A 26 28.79 -8.30 13.51
C ARG A 26 29.05 -6.79 13.45
N ALA A 27 29.44 -6.28 14.61
CA ALA A 27 30.03 -4.96 14.80
C ALA A 27 31.51 -4.91 14.36
N ALA A 28 31.85 -3.80 13.70
CA ALA A 28 33.06 -2.98 13.88
C ALA A 28 34.42 -3.50 13.30
N PRO A 29 35.49 -2.66 13.30
CA PRO A 29 35.70 -1.50 12.41
C PRO A 29 37.15 -1.38 11.86
N LEU A 30 37.40 -0.29 11.11
CA LEU A 30 38.66 0.46 10.92
C LEU A 30 39.24 0.52 9.50
N ALA A 31 39.46 1.78 9.12
CA ALA A 31 40.19 2.26 7.96
C ALA A 31 41.69 1.95 8.04
N LEU A 32 42.33 1.79 6.88
CA LEU A 32 43.46 2.62 6.40
C LEU A 32 44.02 2.05 5.08
N LEU A 33 44.07 2.93 4.08
CA LEU A 33 45.08 3.10 3.01
C LEU A 33 45.87 1.87 2.51
N LEU A 34 45.81 1.63 1.18
CA LEU A 34 47.01 1.46 0.31
C LEU A 34 46.63 1.35 -1.18
N ARG A 35 47.06 2.38 -1.94
CA ARG A 35 47.71 2.44 -3.27
C ARG A 35 47.25 1.50 -4.42
N PRO A 36 47.11 2.01 -5.67
CA PRO A 36 46.73 1.20 -6.83
C PRO A 36 47.93 0.49 -7.44
N SER A 37 47.77 -0.80 -7.77
CA SER A 37 48.68 -1.55 -8.65
C SER A 37 47.87 -2.21 -9.76
N ALA A 38 48.33 -2.00 -10.97
CA ALA A 38 47.78 -2.52 -12.22
C ALA A 38 47.70 -4.04 -12.24
N GLY A 39 46.66 -4.58 -12.89
CA GLY A 39 46.59 -6.00 -13.23
C GLY A 39 45.21 -6.48 -13.68
N GLY A 40 45.03 -6.60 -15.00
CA GLY A 40 44.17 -7.60 -15.63
C GLY A 40 42.66 -7.34 -15.69
N LEU A 41 42.19 -6.72 -16.78
CA LEU A 41 40.85 -7.01 -17.29
C LEU A 41 40.85 -8.46 -17.81
N SER A 42 40.13 -9.36 -17.14
CA SER A 42 39.77 -10.66 -17.71
C SER A 42 38.36 -10.56 -18.28
N THR A 43 38.30 -10.24 -19.58
CA THR A 43 37.14 -10.37 -20.44
C THR A 43 36.59 -11.79 -20.34
N LEU A 44 35.35 -11.95 -19.85
CA LEU A 44 34.63 -13.22 -19.88
C LEU A 44 34.37 -13.60 -21.34
N SER A 45 35.12 -14.59 -21.82
CA SER A 45 34.95 -15.18 -23.13
C SER A 45 33.67 -16.01 -23.16
N SER A 46 32.77 -15.64 -24.07
CA SER A 46 31.58 -16.39 -24.47
C SER A 46 32.01 -17.70 -25.14
N MET A 47 31.77 -18.84 -24.47
CA MET A 47 31.83 -20.15 -25.11
C MET A 47 30.47 -20.44 -25.74
N ALA A 48 30.31 -20.07 -27.01
CA ALA A 48 29.32 -20.70 -27.87
C ALA A 48 29.79 -22.13 -28.14
N SER A 49 29.12 -23.12 -27.55
CA SER A 49 29.28 -24.52 -27.95
C SER A 49 28.33 -24.83 -29.10
N ASP A 50 28.98 -25.23 -30.17
CA ASP A 50 28.48 -25.75 -31.43
C ASP A 50 27.62 -27.01 -31.23
N GLY A 51 26.69 -27.23 -32.16
CA GLY A 51 25.63 -28.21 -32.07
C GLY A 51 26.12 -29.66 -32.05
N SER A 52 25.59 -30.45 -31.11
CA SER A 52 25.50 -31.90 -31.25
C SER A 52 24.16 -32.35 -30.68
N GLY A 53 23.25 -32.73 -31.60
CA GLY A 53 21.91 -33.19 -31.30
C GLY A 53 21.94 -34.48 -30.48
N SER A 54 21.83 -34.34 -29.16
CA SER A 54 21.42 -35.41 -28.28
C SER A 54 19.92 -35.28 -28.04
N ASN A 55 19.12 -35.96 -28.86
CA ASN A 55 17.74 -36.31 -28.50
C ASN A 55 17.79 -37.38 -27.40
N ALA A 56 18.35 -37.03 -26.23
CA ALA A 56 18.10 -37.77 -25.01
C ALA A 56 16.65 -37.45 -24.61
N PRO A 57 15.79 -38.46 -24.37
CA PRO A 57 14.43 -38.19 -23.89
C PRO A 57 14.54 -37.34 -22.61
N PRO A 58 13.70 -36.30 -22.44
CA PRO A 58 13.77 -35.45 -21.27
C PRO A 58 13.72 -36.34 -20.04
N SER A 59 14.72 -36.20 -19.16
CA SER A 59 14.77 -36.94 -17.91
C SER A 59 13.40 -36.83 -17.23
N PRO A 60 12.78 -37.94 -16.78
CA PRO A 60 11.44 -37.90 -16.16
C PRO A 60 11.35 -36.87 -15.03
N THR A 61 12.46 -36.64 -14.33
CA THR A 61 12.62 -35.61 -13.30
C THR A 61 12.53 -34.19 -13.87
N ALA A 62 13.19 -33.91 -15.00
CA ALA A 62 13.16 -32.59 -15.64
C ALA A 62 11.75 -32.26 -16.17
N ALA A 63 11.07 -33.22 -16.80
CA ALA A 63 9.69 -33.05 -17.24
C ALA A 63 8.72 -32.83 -16.06
N ALA A 64 8.94 -33.51 -14.93
CA ALA A 64 8.16 -33.31 -13.71
C ALA A 64 8.37 -31.90 -13.11
N LEU A 65 9.61 -31.40 -13.10
CA LEU A 65 9.92 -30.04 -12.64
C LEU A 65 9.29 -28.98 -13.55
N GLU A 66 9.38 -29.14 -14.88
CA GLU A 66 8.76 -28.18 -15.82
C GLU A 66 7.24 -28.07 -15.57
N LYS A 67 6.58 -29.22 -15.35
CA LYS A 67 5.16 -29.22 -14.99
C LYS A 67 4.89 -28.49 -13.67
N GLN A 68 5.75 -28.60 -12.67
CA GLN A 68 5.61 -27.84 -11.41
C GLN A 68 5.77 -26.33 -11.63
N PHE A 69 6.74 -25.92 -12.45
CA PHE A 69 6.92 -24.51 -12.80
C PHE A 69 5.75 -23.95 -13.59
N GLU A 70 5.17 -24.71 -14.52
CA GLU A 70 3.98 -24.31 -15.26
C GLU A 70 2.78 -24.07 -14.32
N VAL A 71 2.55 -24.98 -13.36
CA VAL A 71 1.51 -24.79 -12.33
C VAL A 71 1.78 -23.54 -11.49
N PHE A 72 3.04 -23.32 -11.10
CA PHE A 72 3.41 -22.15 -10.31
C PHE A 72 3.25 -20.84 -11.10
N ARG A 73 3.59 -20.84 -12.40
CA ARG A 73 3.36 -19.70 -13.30
C ARG A 73 1.89 -19.33 -13.35
N HIS A 74 1.00 -20.29 -13.61
CA HIS A 74 -0.44 -20.04 -13.62
C HIS A 74 -0.97 -19.49 -12.28
N GLN A 75 -0.46 -19.98 -11.15
CA GLN A 75 -0.84 -19.47 -9.84
C GLN A 75 -0.37 -18.02 -9.61
N LEU A 76 0.84 -17.68 -10.05
CA LEU A 76 1.37 -16.32 -9.98
C LEU A 76 0.59 -15.36 -10.88
N ASP A 77 0.27 -15.77 -12.10
CA ASP A 77 -0.50 -14.96 -13.04
C ASP A 77 -1.90 -14.66 -12.49
N GLY A 78 -2.59 -15.67 -11.97
CA GLY A 78 -3.89 -15.48 -11.30
C GLY A 78 -3.79 -14.55 -10.09
N SER A 79 -2.73 -14.70 -9.29
CA SER A 79 -2.48 -13.79 -8.17
C SER A 79 -2.10 -12.37 -8.63
N GLY A 80 -1.48 -12.21 -9.78
CA GLY A 80 -1.13 -10.93 -10.39
C GLY A 80 -2.38 -10.17 -10.82
N GLY A 81 -3.25 -10.83 -11.59
CA GLY A 81 -4.51 -10.26 -12.05
C GLY A 81 -5.42 -9.84 -10.88
N LEU A 82 -5.49 -10.63 -9.81
CA LEU A 82 -6.23 -10.25 -8.62
C LEU A 82 -5.67 -8.98 -7.97
N ARG A 83 -4.35 -8.82 -7.87
CA ARG A 83 -3.73 -7.61 -7.32
C ARG A 83 -4.03 -6.37 -8.17
N GLU A 84 -4.02 -6.52 -9.49
CA GLU A 84 -4.36 -5.45 -10.41
C GLU A 84 -5.81 -5.01 -10.24
N LEU A 85 -6.75 -5.96 -10.14
CA LEU A 85 -8.16 -5.68 -9.87
C LEU A 85 -8.36 -4.92 -8.55
N LEU A 86 -7.69 -5.37 -7.48
CA LEU A 86 -7.77 -4.74 -6.17
C LEU A 86 -7.19 -3.32 -6.18
N ARG A 87 -6.06 -3.11 -6.84
CA ARG A 87 -5.46 -1.77 -7.00
C ARG A 87 -6.35 -0.85 -7.82
N GLY A 88 -7.06 -1.37 -8.82
CA GLY A 88 -8.07 -0.62 -9.55
C GLY A 88 -9.14 -0.03 -8.61
N VAL A 89 -9.70 -0.87 -7.73
CA VAL A 89 -10.66 -0.40 -6.72
C VAL A 89 -10.01 0.57 -5.72
N ALA A 90 -8.78 0.30 -5.28
CA ALA A 90 -8.05 1.21 -4.39
C ALA A 90 -7.83 2.59 -5.03
N SER A 91 -7.50 2.67 -6.31
CA SER A 91 -7.38 3.94 -7.05
C SER A 91 -8.72 4.67 -7.17
N GLU A 92 -9.84 3.96 -7.36
CA GLU A 92 -11.17 4.56 -7.30
C GLU A 92 -11.46 5.16 -5.91
N ILE A 93 -11.13 4.43 -4.83
CA ILE A 93 -11.25 4.92 -3.44
C ILE A 93 -10.41 6.18 -3.24
N GLU A 94 -9.15 6.16 -3.69
CA GLU A 94 -8.25 7.31 -3.57
C GLU A 94 -8.83 8.55 -4.27
N SER A 95 -9.41 8.38 -5.46
CA SER A 95 -10.01 9.47 -6.23
C SER A 95 -11.15 10.15 -5.47
N VAL A 96 -12.09 9.36 -4.94
CA VAL A 96 -13.20 9.89 -4.11
C VAL A 96 -12.65 10.55 -2.83
N THR A 97 -11.64 9.93 -2.22
CA THR A 97 -10.99 10.42 -1.00
C THR A 97 -10.33 11.78 -1.22
N ARG A 98 -9.70 12.04 -2.37
CA ARG A 98 -9.12 13.34 -2.73
C ARG A 98 -10.18 14.45 -2.84
N ILE A 99 -11.39 14.12 -3.31
CA ILE A 99 -12.51 15.07 -3.36
C ILE A 99 -12.99 15.42 -1.94
N ILE A 100 -13.11 14.42 -1.06
CA ILE A 100 -13.45 14.65 0.35
C ILE A 100 -12.38 15.52 1.00
N GLN A 101 -11.11 15.15 0.88
CA GLN A 101 -9.99 15.87 1.47
C GLN A 101 -9.96 17.34 0.99
N SER A 102 -10.05 17.59 -0.31
CA SER A 102 -10.06 18.95 -0.84
C SER A 102 -11.25 19.79 -0.36
N SER A 103 -12.40 19.15 -0.13
CA SER A 103 -13.57 19.82 0.46
C SER A 103 -13.29 20.19 1.92
N LEU A 104 -12.76 19.26 2.72
CA LEU A 104 -12.45 19.50 4.13
C LEU A 104 -11.33 20.52 4.35
N LEU A 105 -10.39 20.68 3.41
CA LEU A 105 -9.37 21.73 3.53
C LEU A 105 -9.94 23.16 3.52
N LEU A 106 -11.16 23.34 3.03
CA LEU A 106 -11.83 24.65 3.02
C LEU A 106 -12.13 25.19 4.42
N ILE A 107 -12.12 24.35 5.48
CA ILE A 107 -12.29 24.85 6.85
C ILE A 107 -11.21 25.86 7.24
N HIS A 108 -10.02 25.77 6.63
CA HIS A 108 -8.91 26.68 6.92
C HIS A 108 -9.06 28.04 6.23
N GLN A 109 -10.09 28.22 5.38
CA GLN A 109 -10.36 29.43 4.60
C GLN A 109 -11.56 30.23 5.13
N SER A 110 -11.86 30.12 6.43
CA SER A 110 -13.00 30.80 7.09
C SER A 110 -14.38 30.42 6.53
N ARG A 111 -14.51 29.24 5.92
CA ARG A 111 -15.81 28.71 5.47
C ARG A 111 -16.59 28.12 6.65
N PRO A 112 -17.92 28.28 6.71
CA PRO A 112 -18.75 27.62 7.71
C PRO A 112 -18.60 26.09 7.64
N VAL A 113 -18.43 25.45 8.81
CA VAL A 113 -18.31 24.00 8.93
C VAL A 113 -19.46 23.23 8.25
N PRO A 114 -20.74 23.65 8.38
CA PRO A 114 -21.84 22.93 7.72
C PRO A 114 -21.73 22.88 6.19
N GLU A 115 -21.31 23.97 5.54
CA GLU A 115 -21.12 24.06 4.08
C GLU A 115 -20.01 23.08 3.62
N VAL A 116 -18.92 23.04 4.38
CA VAL A 116 -17.77 22.17 4.07
C VAL A 116 -18.13 20.69 4.21
N LEU A 117 -18.87 20.35 5.27
CA LEU A 117 -19.26 18.97 5.56
C LEU A 117 -20.31 18.43 4.59
N GLU A 118 -21.26 19.24 4.12
CA GLU A 118 -22.29 18.81 3.17
C GLU A 118 -21.66 18.17 1.91
N LYS A 119 -20.67 18.87 1.34
CA LYS A 119 -19.97 18.41 0.14
C LYS A 119 -19.18 17.11 0.37
N ALA A 120 -18.56 16.98 1.54
CA ALA A 120 -17.82 15.77 1.92
C ALA A 120 -18.76 14.57 2.18
N LYS A 121 -19.88 14.80 2.89
CA LYS A 121 -20.90 13.79 3.19
C LYS A 121 -21.52 13.21 1.93
N GLY A 122 -21.73 14.03 0.89
CA GLY A 122 -22.25 13.59 -0.39
C GLY A 122 -21.43 12.46 -1.07
N ARG A 123 -20.16 12.28 -0.68
CA ARG A 123 -19.28 11.25 -1.23
C ARG A 123 -19.18 9.97 -0.40
N ILE A 124 -19.76 9.94 0.80
CA ILE A 124 -19.71 8.74 1.67
C ILE A 124 -20.41 7.55 1.01
N GLY A 125 -21.51 7.79 0.29
CA GLY A 125 -22.22 6.75 -0.46
C GLY A 125 -21.32 6.08 -1.51
N GLU A 126 -20.55 6.87 -2.25
CA GLU A 126 -19.59 6.35 -3.25
C GLU A 126 -18.51 5.49 -2.59
N LEU A 127 -17.95 5.93 -1.45
CA LEU A 127 -17.00 5.12 -0.69
C LEU A 127 -17.61 3.78 -0.26
N ARG A 128 -18.86 3.77 0.23
CA ARG A 128 -19.54 2.55 0.65
C ARG A 128 -19.70 1.55 -0.50
N GLU A 129 -20.04 2.02 -1.70
CA GLU A 129 -20.13 1.15 -2.89
C GLU A 129 -18.77 0.57 -3.25
N LEU A 130 -17.71 1.37 -3.19
CA LEU A 130 -16.34 0.90 -3.48
C LEU A 130 -15.85 -0.13 -2.45
N TYR A 131 -16.13 0.07 -1.16
CA TYR A 131 -15.83 -0.94 -0.15
C TYR A 131 -16.67 -2.20 -0.30
N SER A 132 -17.92 -2.09 -0.77
CA SER A 132 -18.77 -3.24 -1.07
C SER A 132 -18.22 -4.04 -2.26
N LYS A 133 -17.78 -3.36 -3.33
CA LYS A 133 -17.08 -3.96 -4.47
C LYS A 133 -15.80 -4.68 -4.04
N LEU A 134 -14.99 -4.02 -3.22
CA LEU A 134 -13.76 -4.60 -2.66
C LEU A 134 -14.05 -5.86 -1.82
N ALA A 135 -15.08 -5.80 -0.97
CA ALA A 135 -15.50 -6.94 -0.16
C ALA A 135 -15.99 -8.11 -1.03
N GLY A 136 -16.75 -7.82 -2.10
CA GLY A 136 -17.20 -8.81 -3.07
C GLY A 136 -16.03 -9.58 -3.70
N ILE A 137 -15.02 -8.85 -4.18
CA ILE A 137 -13.81 -9.46 -4.76
C ILE A 137 -13.13 -10.37 -3.74
N ILE A 138 -12.95 -9.94 -2.49
CA ILE A 138 -12.23 -10.73 -1.48
C ILE A 138 -13.04 -11.95 -1.00
N GLN A 139 -14.37 -11.88 -1.02
CA GLN A 139 -15.21 -13.02 -0.66
C GLN A 139 -15.07 -14.20 -1.63
N GLU A 140 -14.70 -13.95 -2.88
CA GLU A 140 -14.37 -15.00 -3.87
C GLU A 140 -13.10 -15.78 -3.48
N TYR A 141 -12.23 -15.21 -2.64
CA TYR A 141 -10.94 -15.78 -2.22
C TYR A 141 -10.85 -15.92 -0.69
N PRO A 142 -11.61 -16.87 -0.08
CA PRO A 142 -11.66 -17.01 1.37
C PRO A 142 -10.28 -17.29 1.97
N GLY A 143 -10.00 -16.67 3.12
CA GLY A 143 -8.72 -16.81 3.84
C GLY A 143 -7.56 -15.98 3.30
N GLN A 144 -7.75 -15.27 2.18
CA GLN A 144 -6.67 -14.48 1.55
C GLN A 144 -6.70 -12.99 1.88
N TYR A 145 -7.58 -12.54 2.78
CA TYR A 145 -7.72 -11.12 3.16
C TYR A 145 -6.36 -10.47 3.46
N TYR A 146 -5.60 -11.03 4.41
CA TYR A 146 -4.32 -10.43 4.83
C TYR A 146 -3.20 -10.54 3.78
N ARG A 147 -3.30 -11.50 2.83
CA ARG A 147 -2.34 -11.64 1.73
C ARG A 147 -2.40 -10.45 0.77
N TYR A 148 -3.61 -9.93 0.55
CA TYR A 148 -3.87 -8.85 -0.40
C TYR A 148 -4.17 -7.51 0.26
N HIS A 149 -4.44 -7.48 1.58
CA HIS A 149 -4.79 -6.27 2.33
C HIS A 149 -3.84 -5.09 2.12
N GLY A 150 -2.55 -5.35 1.85
CA GLY A 150 -1.59 -4.30 1.54
C GLY A 150 -1.95 -3.45 0.32
N ASP A 151 -2.73 -3.96 -0.63
CA ASP A 151 -3.07 -3.28 -1.87
C ASP A 151 -4.13 -2.17 -1.70
N TRP A 152 -4.84 -2.08 -0.56
CA TRP A 152 -5.83 -1.02 -0.27
C TRP A 152 -5.75 -0.44 1.17
N ARG A 153 -4.75 -0.88 1.94
CA ARG A 153 -4.60 -0.52 3.36
C ARG A 153 -4.44 0.99 3.54
N THR A 154 -3.62 1.62 2.73
CA THR A 154 -3.26 3.04 2.87
C THR A 154 -4.46 3.93 2.59
N GLU A 155 -5.24 3.57 1.58
CA GLU A 155 -6.47 4.21 1.16
C GLU A 155 -7.49 4.12 2.29
N THR A 156 -7.59 2.95 2.92
CA THR A 156 -8.47 2.73 4.07
C THR A 156 -8.09 3.54 5.29
N GLN A 157 -6.80 3.61 5.62
CA GLN A 157 -6.32 4.47 6.69
C GLN A 157 -6.65 5.95 6.43
N THR A 158 -6.51 6.38 5.18
CA THR A 158 -6.81 7.76 4.76
C THR A 158 -8.30 8.04 4.87
N VAL A 159 -9.16 7.16 4.35
CA VAL A 159 -10.61 7.27 4.46
C VAL A 159 -11.04 7.36 5.92
N VAL A 160 -10.58 6.45 6.78
CA VAL A 160 -10.93 6.45 8.21
C VAL A 160 -10.46 7.73 8.90
N SER A 161 -9.27 8.24 8.56
CA SER A 161 -8.77 9.53 9.07
C SER A 161 -9.69 10.69 8.69
N LEU A 162 -10.14 10.75 7.43
CA LEU A 162 -11.06 11.81 6.98
C LEU A 162 -12.45 11.66 7.61
N LEU A 163 -12.97 10.44 7.75
CA LEU A 163 -14.25 10.19 8.43
C LEU A 163 -14.18 10.62 9.90
N ALA A 164 -13.08 10.31 10.59
CA ALA A 164 -12.86 10.74 11.96
C ALA A 164 -12.77 12.27 12.05
N PHE A 165 -12.09 12.91 11.10
CA PHE A 165 -12.01 14.37 11.04
C PHE A 165 -13.38 15.02 10.81
N MET A 166 -14.17 14.50 9.86
CA MET A 166 -15.55 14.95 9.65
C MET A 166 -16.40 14.81 10.91
N HIS A 167 -16.35 13.66 11.57
CA HIS A 167 -17.10 13.42 12.79
C HIS A 167 -16.69 14.36 13.93
N TYR A 168 -15.39 14.64 14.07
CA TYR A 168 -14.89 15.61 15.03
C TYR A 168 -15.40 17.03 14.75
N LEU A 169 -15.45 17.46 13.49
CA LEU A 169 -16.00 18.77 13.13
C LEU A 169 -17.50 18.90 13.44
N GLU A 170 -18.22 17.78 13.53
CA GLU A 170 -19.67 17.76 13.82
C GLU A 170 -20.00 17.66 15.30
N THR A 171 -19.22 16.86 16.03
CA THR A 171 -19.58 16.40 17.38
C THR A 171 -18.55 16.79 18.44
N GLU A 172 -17.39 17.29 18.01
CA GLU A 172 -16.21 17.53 18.84
C GLU A 172 -15.69 16.28 19.56
N ASN A 173 -16.09 15.08 19.09
CA ASN A 173 -15.71 13.80 19.66
C ASN A 173 -14.93 12.93 18.65
N LEU A 174 -14.29 11.87 19.15
CA LEU A 174 -13.58 10.89 18.34
C LEU A 174 -14.53 9.83 17.80
N LEU A 175 -14.47 9.61 16.48
CA LEU A 175 -15.22 8.55 15.80
C LEU A 175 -14.81 7.16 16.33
N LEU A 176 -15.79 6.37 16.72
CA LEU A 176 -15.56 4.99 17.16
C LEU A 176 -15.41 4.05 15.97
N HIS A 177 -14.75 2.91 16.21
CA HIS A 177 -14.55 1.88 15.18
C HIS A 177 -15.87 1.38 14.57
N ALA A 178 -16.88 1.12 15.40
CA ALA A 178 -18.19 0.65 14.94
C ALA A 178 -18.93 1.67 14.07
N GLU A 179 -18.77 2.96 14.36
CA GLU A 179 -19.37 4.04 13.57
C GLU A 179 -18.67 4.19 12.21
N ALA A 180 -17.35 3.97 12.16
CA ALA A 180 -16.60 3.94 10.91
C ALA A 180 -17.04 2.75 10.03
N GLU A 181 -17.22 1.57 10.62
CA GLU A 181 -17.76 0.38 9.93
C GLU A 181 -19.16 0.63 9.36
N GLU A 182 -20.04 1.26 10.13
CA GLU A 182 -21.39 1.62 9.69
C GLU A 182 -21.36 2.58 8.50
N LYS A 183 -20.55 3.65 8.59
CA LYS A 183 -20.42 4.65 7.52
C LYS A 183 -19.92 4.05 6.21
N LEU A 184 -19.00 3.09 6.29
CA LEU A 184 -18.40 2.44 5.11
C LEU A 184 -19.15 1.18 4.67
N GLY A 185 -20.12 0.71 5.45
CA GLY A 185 -20.86 -0.52 5.18
C GLY A 185 -19.97 -1.77 5.17
N CYS A 186 -18.82 -1.74 5.85
CA CYS A 186 -17.87 -2.84 5.87
C CYS A 186 -17.52 -3.25 7.30
N LYS A 187 -17.10 -4.51 7.48
CA LYS A 187 -16.50 -4.96 8.73
C LYS A 187 -14.99 -5.01 8.55
N PHE A 188 -14.25 -4.20 9.30
CA PHE A 188 -12.78 -4.22 9.28
C PHE A 188 -12.25 -5.53 9.88
N TYR A 189 -13.07 -6.19 10.70
CA TYR A 189 -12.87 -7.57 11.12
C TYR A 189 -13.84 -8.47 10.35
N LEU A 190 -13.35 -9.21 9.36
CA LEU A 190 -14.11 -10.35 8.83
C LEU A 190 -14.55 -11.21 10.03
N PRO A 191 -15.84 -11.60 10.12
CA PRO A 191 -16.26 -12.48 11.19
C PRO A 191 -15.46 -13.77 11.06
N ARG A 192 -14.68 -14.11 12.09
CA ARG A 192 -14.42 -15.50 12.45
C ARG A 192 -15.79 -16.17 12.63
N LYS A 193 -16.43 -16.58 11.53
CA LYS A 193 -17.30 -17.76 11.58
C LYS A 193 -16.35 -18.95 11.57
N ILE A 194 -15.74 -19.17 12.74
CA ILE A 194 -15.22 -20.47 13.10
C ILE A 194 -16.48 -21.28 13.41
N LEU A 195 -16.81 -22.20 12.52
CA LEU A 195 -17.66 -23.35 12.82
C LEU A 195 -17.02 -24.17 13.94
#